data_AF-A0A7X5IFJ5-F1
#
_entry.id   AF-A0A7X5IFJ5-F1
#
_cell.length_a   1.000
_cell.length_b   1.000
_cell.length_c   1.000
_cell.angle_alpha   90.00
_cell.angle_beta   90.00
_cell.angle_gamma   90.00
#
_symmetry.space_group_name_H-M   'P 1'
#
loop_
_entity.id
_entity.type
_entity.pdbx_description
1 polymer ?
#
loop_
_entity_poly.entity_id
_entity_poly.type
_entity_poly.pdbx_seq_one_letter_code
_entity_poly.pdbx_strand_id
1 'polypeptide(L)'
;MNLTFKGFLRLHCRELTGLKTDNLRKLRDSVATSMPAAAEALMVFAAVQGKARYLAAISEGTWMERSYAQMADCLDDPEEVSFFLQSAEAPPRYRAVWSAYIAKRYAIAGE
;
A
#
# COMPACT_ATOMS: atom_id res chain seq x y z
N MET A 1 -7.94 21.09 -3.53
CA MET A 1 -7.16 20.37 -2.48
C MET A 1 -6.19 19.43 -3.20
N ASN A 2 -4.88 19.47 -2.95
CA ASN A 2 -3.93 18.58 -3.66
C ASN A 2 -3.86 17.22 -2.93
N LEU A 3 -4.32 16.15 -3.57
CA LEU A 3 -4.27 14.79 -3.01
C LEU A 3 -2.83 14.26 -3.04
N THR A 4 -2.19 14.16 -1.88
CA THR A 4 -0.87 13.55 -1.74
C THR A 4 -0.96 12.02 -1.87
N PHE A 5 0.13 11.38 -2.29
CA PHE A 5 0.14 9.91 -2.45
C PHE A 5 -0.11 9.17 -1.12
N LYS A 6 0.55 9.59 -0.04
CA LYS A 6 0.30 9.07 1.31
C LYS A 6 -1.16 9.31 1.77
N GLY A 7 -1.71 10.48 1.45
CA GLY A 7 -3.10 10.83 1.74
C GLY A 7 -4.09 9.91 1.01
N PHE A 8 -3.83 9.63 -0.26
CA PHE A 8 -4.57 8.66 -1.07
C PHE A 8 -4.50 7.26 -0.47
N LEU A 9 -3.30 6.72 -0.21
CA LEU A 9 -3.12 5.36 0.32
C LEU A 9 -3.86 5.16 1.65
N ARG A 10 -3.84 6.17 2.52
CA ARG A 10 -4.59 6.16 3.78
C ARG A 10 -6.10 6.00 3.53
N LEU A 11 -6.68 6.83 2.66
CA LEU A 11 -8.10 6.76 2.34
C LEU A 11 -8.44 5.44 1.65
N HIS A 12 -7.61 5.01 0.70
CA HIS A 12 -7.80 3.81 -0.08
C HIS A 12 -7.76 2.54 0.79
N CYS A 13 -6.82 2.44 1.74
CA CYS A 13 -6.80 1.33 2.71
C CYS A 13 -8.08 1.29 3.56
N ARG A 14 -8.58 2.44 4.00
CA ARG A 14 -9.82 2.52 4.78
C ARG A 14 -11.05 2.14 3.95
N GLU A 15 -11.10 2.56 2.69
CA GLU A 15 -12.16 2.20 1.75
C GLU A 15 -12.18 0.69 1.50
N LEU A 16 -11.03 0.09 1.17
CA LEU A 16 -10.94 -1.33 0.86
C LEU A 16 -11.19 -2.24 2.08
N THR A 17 -10.76 -1.82 3.27
CA THR A 17 -10.94 -2.62 4.50
C THR A 17 -12.24 -2.31 5.25
N GLY A 18 -12.91 -1.20 4.94
CA GLY A 18 -14.03 -0.66 5.73
C GLY A 18 -13.62 -0.13 7.11
N LEU A 19 -12.33 -0.16 7.47
CA LEU A 19 -11.84 0.25 8.78
C LEU A 19 -11.52 1.74 8.81
N LYS A 20 -11.93 2.45 9.86
CA LYS A 20 -11.57 3.86 10.10
C LYS A 20 -10.27 3.98 10.93
N THR A 21 -9.22 3.27 10.54
CA THR A 21 -7.95 3.24 11.28
C THR A 21 -6.74 3.22 10.35
N ASP A 22 -5.61 3.72 10.85
CA ASP A 22 -4.31 3.67 10.17
C ASP A 22 -3.37 2.67 10.87
N ASN A 23 -3.86 1.94 11.88
CA ASN A 23 -3.08 0.96 12.60
C ASN A 23 -2.77 -0.24 11.70
N LEU A 24 -1.49 -0.39 11.33
CA LEU A 24 -1.02 -1.42 10.41
C LEU A 24 -1.36 -2.84 10.87
N ARG A 25 -1.41 -3.13 12.18
CA ARG A 25 -1.78 -4.46 12.68
C ARG A 25 -3.26 -4.74 12.43
N LYS A 26 -4.14 -3.81 12.77
CA LYS A 26 -5.58 -3.93 12.50
C LYS A 26 -5.89 -4.06 11.01
N LEU A 27 -5.21 -3.26 10.18
CA LEU A 27 -5.35 -3.35 8.73
C LEU A 27 -4.84 -4.70 8.23
N ARG A 28 -3.66 -5.15 8.67
CA ARG A 28 -3.08 -6.45 8.31
C ARG A 28 -4.01 -7.60 8.67
N ASP A 29 -4.58 -7.60 9.87
CA ASP A 29 -5.49 -8.66 10.32
C ASP A 29 -6.72 -8.75 9.43
N SER A 30 -7.29 -7.60 9.03
CA SER A 30 -8.40 -7.56 8.07
C SER A 30 -7.99 -8.05 6.68
N VAL A 31 -6.84 -7.62 6.16
CA VAL A 31 -6.33 -8.08 4.85
C VAL A 31 -6.07 -9.59 4.86
N ALA A 32 -5.51 -10.12 5.95
CA ALA A 32 -5.19 -11.53 6.10
C ALA A 32 -6.44 -12.43 6.08
N THR A 33 -7.59 -11.91 6.53
CA THR A 33 -8.77 -12.74 6.83
C THR A 33 -9.98 -12.46 5.94
N SER A 34 -10.24 -11.20 5.60
CA SER A 34 -11.50 -10.79 4.97
C SER A 34 -11.33 -9.87 3.76
N MET A 35 -10.24 -9.12 3.68
CA MET A 35 -10.05 -8.07 2.67
C MET A 35 -8.73 -8.21 1.89
N PRO A 36 -8.49 -9.35 1.20
CA PRO A 36 -7.21 -9.61 0.52
C PRO A 36 -6.90 -8.63 -0.62
N ALA A 37 -7.91 -7.95 -1.18
CA ALA A 37 -7.74 -6.93 -2.21
C ALA A 37 -6.96 -5.69 -1.73
N ALA A 38 -6.86 -5.46 -0.42
CA ALA A 38 -6.11 -4.36 0.17
C ALA A 38 -4.61 -4.67 0.38
N ALA A 39 -4.13 -5.86 0.04
CA ALA A 39 -2.76 -6.28 0.36
C ALA A 39 -1.69 -5.35 -0.22
N GLU A 40 -1.72 -5.08 -1.52
CA GLU A 40 -0.72 -4.22 -2.16
C GLU A 40 -0.84 -2.77 -1.67
N ALA A 41 -2.07 -2.26 -1.51
CA ALA A 41 -2.30 -0.92 -0.99
C ALA A 41 -1.76 -0.76 0.44
N LEU A 42 -1.95 -1.76 1.29
CA LEU A 42 -1.45 -1.78 2.66
C LEU A 42 0.09 -1.82 2.70
N MET A 43 0.70 -2.64 1.85
CA MET A 43 2.16 -2.73 1.78
C MET A 43 2.78 -1.40 1.34
N VAL A 44 2.25 -0.79 0.28
CA VAL A 44 2.70 0.53 -0.18
C VAL A 44 2.42 1.60 0.88
N PHE A 45 1.28 1.54 1.57
CA PHE A 45 0.98 2.46 2.67
C PHE A 45 1.98 2.35 3.82
N ALA A 46 2.43 1.15 4.17
CA ALA A 46 3.48 0.96 5.16
C ALA A 46 4.84 1.45 4.66
N ALA A 47 5.18 1.21 3.38
CA ALA A 47 6.43 1.64 2.77
C ALA A 47 6.62 3.16 2.78
N VAL A 48 5.61 3.94 2.36
CA VAL A 48 5.67 5.42 2.40
C VAL A 48 5.71 6.00 3.83
N GLN A 49 5.66 5.15 4.85
CA GLN A 49 5.84 5.50 6.26
C GLN A 49 7.16 5.01 6.84
N GLY A 50 8.04 4.37 6.06
CA GLY A 50 9.26 3.72 6.55
C GLY A 50 8.97 2.46 7.37
N LYS A 51 7.86 1.76 7.09
CA LYS A 51 7.34 0.64 7.89
C LYS A 51 7.13 -0.64 7.07
N ALA A 52 7.71 -0.74 5.89
CA ALA A 52 7.62 -1.93 5.03
C ALA A 52 8.10 -3.20 5.77
N ARG A 53 9.32 -3.19 6.31
CA ARG A 53 9.88 -4.30 7.10
C ARG A 53 9.06 -4.62 8.35
N TYR A 54 8.55 -3.59 9.05
CA TYR A 54 7.67 -3.80 10.20
C TYR A 54 6.38 -4.52 9.81
N LEU A 55 5.74 -4.11 8.70
CA LEU A 55 4.54 -4.78 8.20
C LEU A 55 4.83 -6.23 7.80
N ALA A 56 5.96 -6.48 7.13
CA ALA A 56 6.39 -7.83 6.77
C ALA A 56 6.55 -8.73 8.01
N ALA A 57 7.28 -8.26 9.03
CA ALA A 57 7.49 -9.00 10.28
C ALA A 57 6.16 -9.34 10.99
N ILE A 58 5.22 -8.39 11.08
CA ILE A 58 3.92 -8.70 11.71
C ILE A 58 3.00 -9.54 10.82
N SER A 59 3.36 -9.79 9.55
CA SER A 59 2.60 -10.64 8.61
C SER A 59 3.13 -12.07 8.53
N GLU A 60 4.18 -12.42 9.30
CA GLU A 60 4.63 -13.80 9.45
C GLU A 60 3.49 -14.73 9.89
N GLY A 61 3.43 -15.92 9.29
CA GLY A 61 2.36 -16.90 9.48
C GLY A 61 1.08 -16.62 8.69
N THR A 62 1.02 -15.54 7.89
CA THR A 62 -0.10 -15.26 6.99
C THR A 62 0.20 -15.67 5.55
N TRP A 63 -0.82 -15.76 4.70
CA TRP A 63 -0.63 -16.01 3.27
C TRP A 63 0.20 -14.95 2.53
N MET A 64 0.35 -13.75 3.13
CA MET A 64 1.11 -12.63 2.56
C MET A 64 2.60 -12.67 2.87
N GLU A 65 3.05 -13.51 3.82
CA GLU A 65 4.40 -13.47 4.41
C GLU A 65 5.51 -13.35 3.35
N ARG A 66 5.56 -14.30 2.41
CA ARG A 66 6.60 -14.31 1.37
C ARG A 66 6.57 -13.09 0.47
N SER A 67 5.36 -12.65 0.09
CA SER A 67 5.19 -11.49 -0.78
C SER A 67 5.61 -10.20 -0.07
N TYR A 68 5.22 -10.03 1.20
CA TYR A 68 5.58 -8.85 1.97
C TYR A 68 7.07 -8.81 2.31
N ALA A 69 7.70 -9.96 2.59
CA ALA A 69 9.14 -10.03 2.81
C ALA A 69 9.90 -9.54 1.57
N GLN A 70 9.59 -10.08 0.38
CA GLN A 70 10.22 -9.66 -0.87
C GLN A 70 9.99 -8.18 -1.17
N MET A 71 8.75 -7.72 -1.01
CA MET A 71 8.41 -6.33 -1.28
C MET A 71 8.98 -5.35 -0.25
N ALA A 72 9.29 -5.81 0.96
CA ALA A 72 9.92 -4.96 1.97
C ALA A 72 11.35 -4.59 1.60
N ASP A 73 12.07 -5.48 0.92
CA ASP A 73 13.40 -5.19 0.40
C ASP A 73 13.35 -4.19 -0.77
N CYS A 74 12.37 -4.35 -1.68
CA CYS A 74 12.20 -3.43 -2.81
C CYS A 74 11.66 -2.04 -2.41
N LEU A 75 10.99 -1.93 -1.27
CA LEU A 75 10.30 -0.72 -0.81
C LEU A 75 10.89 -0.17 0.50
N ASP A 76 12.17 -0.41 0.75
CA ASP A 76 12.83 -0.04 2.00
C ASP A 76 13.01 1.47 2.16
N ASP A 77 13.25 2.18 1.05
CA ASP A 77 13.36 3.64 1.02
C ASP A 77 11.99 4.29 0.70
N PRO A 78 11.39 5.04 1.66
CA PRO A 78 10.11 5.72 1.47
C PRO A 78 10.11 6.76 0.35
N GLU A 79 11.27 7.37 0.04
CA GLU A 79 11.39 8.41 -0.99
C GLU A 79 11.33 7.81 -2.40
N GLU A 80 11.84 6.58 -2.56
CA GLU A 80 11.90 5.86 -3.84
C GLU A 80 10.65 5.04 -4.16
N VAL A 81 9.71 4.86 -3.22
CA VAL A 81 8.49 4.05 -3.41
C VAL A 81 7.74 4.45 -4.69
N SER A 82 7.55 5.76 -4.91
CA SER A 82 6.81 6.24 -6.08
C SER A 82 7.53 5.95 -7.39
N PHE A 83 8.86 6.03 -7.41
CA PHE A 83 9.68 5.73 -8.58
C PHE A 83 9.64 4.22 -8.88
N PHE A 84 9.82 3.39 -7.85
CA PHE A 84 9.73 1.94 -7.98
C PHE A 84 8.38 1.50 -8.56
N LEU A 85 7.25 2.01 -8.07
CA LEU A 85 5.91 1.63 -8.56
C LEU A 85 5.64 2.01 -10.03
N GLN A 86 6.45 2.89 -10.62
CA GLN A 86 6.38 3.26 -12.03
C GLN A 86 7.31 2.41 -12.91
N SER A 87 8.26 1.71 -12.30
CA SER A 87 9.24 0.89 -13.01
C SER A 87 8.64 -0.41 -13.55
N ALA A 88 9.32 -1.01 -14.53
CA ALA A 88 8.97 -2.33 -15.04
C ALA A 88 9.21 -3.45 -14.01
N GLU A 89 10.08 -3.21 -13.01
CA GLU A 89 10.45 -4.15 -11.96
C GLU A 89 9.35 -4.34 -10.92
N ALA A 90 8.52 -3.31 -10.69
CA ALA A 90 7.39 -3.42 -9.77
C ALA A 90 6.34 -4.42 -10.28
N PRO A 91 5.84 -5.36 -9.46
CA PRO A 91 4.81 -6.30 -9.91
C PRO A 91 3.53 -5.58 -10.38
N PRO A 92 2.77 -6.13 -11.34
CA PRO A 92 1.60 -5.45 -11.92
C PRO A 92 0.56 -4.96 -10.90
N ARG A 93 0.32 -5.73 -9.83
CA ARG A 93 -0.63 -5.36 -8.77
C ARG A 93 -0.16 -4.14 -7.96
N TYR A 94 1.15 -3.98 -7.77
CA TYR A 94 1.73 -2.80 -7.12
C TYR A 94 1.67 -1.57 -8.03
N ARG A 95 1.97 -1.73 -9.33
CA ARG A 95 1.80 -0.66 -10.32
C ARG A 95 0.35 -0.16 -10.39
N ALA A 96 -0.62 -1.07 -10.25
CA ALA A 96 -2.03 -0.70 -10.22
C ALA A 96 -2.40 0.25 -9.05
N VAL A 97 -1.71 0.16 -7.90
CA VAL A 97 -1.90 1.10 -6.78
C VAL A 97 -1.48 2.52 -7.19
N TRP A 98 -0.36 2.65 -7.91
CA TRP A 98 0.08 3.94 -8.45
C TRP A 98 -0.90 4.47 -9.52
N SER A 99 -1.33 3.62 -10.44
CA SER A 99 -2.33 4.01 -11.46
C SER A 99 -3.64 4.48 -10.82
N ALA A 100 -4.11 3.84 -9.74
CA ALA A 100 -5.29 4.26 -9.00
C ALA A 100 -5.10 5.64 -8.35
N TYR A 101 -3.91 5.92 -7.78
CA TYR A 101 -3.58 7.24 -7.26
C TYR A 101 -3.64 8.31 -8.35
N ILE A 102 -2.99 8.07 -9.49
CA ILE A 102 -2.95 9.01 -10.61
C ILE A 102 -4.36 9.29 -11.15
N ALA A 103 -5.17 8.25 -11.35
CA ALA A 103 -6.56 8.39 -11.78
C ALA A 103 -7.38 9.26 -10.81
N LYS A 104 -7.27 8.99 -9.49
CA LYS A 104 -7.98 9.77 -8.46
C LYS A 104 -7.50 11.23 -8.41
N ARG A 105 -6.20 11.46 -8.55
CA ARG A 105 -5.61 12.81 -8.55
C ARG A 105 -6.10 13.63 -9.74
N TYR A 106 -6.16 13.06 -10.94
CA TYR A 106 -6.68 13.75 -12.13
C TYR A 106 -8.18 14.02 -12.06
N ALA A 107 -8.97 13.09 -11.52
CA ALA A 107 -10.40 13.31 -11.32
C ALA A 107 -10.68 14.56 -10.45
N ILE A 108 -9.90 14.75 -9.38
CA ILE A 108 -10.04 15.91 -8.48
C ILE A 108 -9.52 17.21 -9.12
N ALA A 109 -8.58 17.12 -10.06
CA ALA A 109 -7.98 18.29 -10.72
C ALA A 109 -8.82 18.80 -11.91
N GLY A 110 -9.73 17.97 -12.44
CA GLY A 110 -10.68 18.34 -13.48
C GLY A 110 -12.03 18.86 -12.97
N GLU A 111 -12.24 18.85 -11.65
CA GLU A 111 -13.38 19.45 -10.92
C GLU A 111 -13.02 20.86 -10.42
#